data_AF-A0A9D9HUG5-F1
#
_entry.id   AF-A0A9D9HUG5-F1
#
_cell.length_a   1.000
_cell.length_b   1.000
_cell.length_c   1.000
_cell.angle_alpha   90.00
_cell.angle_beta   90.00
_cell.angle_gamma   90.00
#
_symmetry.space_group_name_H-M   'P 1'
#
loop_
_entity.id
_entity.type
_entity.pdbx_description
1 polymer ?
#
loop_
_entity_poly.entity_id
_entity_poly.type
_entity_poly.pdbx_seq_one_letter_code
_entity_poly.pdbx_strand_id
1 'polypeptide(L)'
;METFSKREWLNKEDSPSTGSIVAFDGLIKEEDGTEYRSTFLQVADCFGKVKLHKSCYDTIEDFVDKMKRLRSVLNEFIEHLEK
;
A
#
# COMPACT_ATOMS: atom_id res chain seq x y z
N MET A 1 15.48 10.06 9.06
CA MET A 1 14.61 8.87 9.03
C MET A 1 14.86 8.17 7.72
N GLU A 2 15.14 6.87 7.74
CA GLU A 2 15.33 6.11 6.50
C GLU A 2 13.98 5.94 5.80
N THR A 3 13.95 6.09 4.47
CA THR A 3 12.71 5.92 3.69
C THR A 3 12.56 4.45 3.31
N PHE A 4 11.42 3.86 3.66
CA PHE A 4 11.01 2.56 3.15
C PHE A 4 10.16 2.75 1.90
N SER A 5 10.55 2.11 0.80
CA SER A 5 9.76 2.08 -0.43
C SER A 5 9.94 0.75 -1.13
N LYS A 6 8.87 -0.05 -1.19
CA LYS A 6 8.83 -1.30 -1.95
C LYS A 6 7.68 -1.28 -2.94
N ARG A 7 7.96 -1.67 -4.18
CA ARG A 7 6.95 -2.01 -5.20
C ARG A 7 7.08 -3.49 -5.53
N GLU A 8 5.94 -4.15 -5.71
CA GLU A 8 5.85 -5.50 -6.25
C GLU A 8 4.82 -5.50 -7.39
N TRP A 9 5.15 -6.18 -8.50
CA TRP A 9 4.19 -6.43 -9.58
C TRP A 9 3.40 -7.70 -9.26
N LEU A 10 2.08 -7.63 -9.43
CA LEU A 10 1.16 -8.72 -9.07
C LEU A 10 0.83 -9.64 -10.24
N ASN A 11 1.05 -9.16 -11.48
CA ASN A 11 0.89 -9.95 -12.68
C ASN A 11 2.24 -10.52 -13.17
N LYS A 12 2.18 -11.53 -14.03
CA LYS A 12 3.35 -12.03 -14.78
C LYS A 12 3.89 -10.93 -15.70
N GLU A 13 5.19 -10.97 -15.99
CA GLU A 13 5.86 -9.97 -16.83
C GLU A 13 5.28 -9.84 -18.25
N ASP A 14 4.72 -10.92 -18.79
CA ASP A 14 4.10 -10.99 -20.11
C ASP A 14 2.59 -10.69 -20.10
N SER A 15 2.04 -10.31 -18.94
CA SER A 15 0.62 -10.01 -18.82
C SER A 15 0.27 -8.66 -19.45
N PRO A 16 -0.86 -8.54 -20.18
CA PRO A 16 -1.38 -7.24 -20.61
C PRO A 16 -1.98 -6.42 -19.45
N SER A 17 -2.08 -6.99 -18.24
CA SER A 17 -2.55 -6.32 -17.02
C SER A 17 -1.39 -5.79 -16.19
N THR A 18 -1.57 -4.63 -15.56
CA THR A 18 -0.51 -3.91 -14.81
C THR A 18 -0.82 -3.78 -13.32
N GLY A 19 -1.10 -4.90 -12.68
CA GLY A 19 -1.33 -5.00 -11.23
C GLY A 19 -0.06 -4.76 -10.42
N SER A 20 -0.12 -3.91 -9.41
CA SER A 20 1.01 -3.67 -8.50
C SER A 20 0.57 -3.31 -7.09
N ILE A 21 1.48 -3.51 -6.14
CA ILE A 21 1.39 -2.99 -4.77
C ILE A 21 2.61 -2.14 -4.44
N VAL A 22 2.39 -1.04 -3.72
CA VAL A 22 3.44 -0.15 -3.23
C VAL A 22 3.25 0.06 -1.73
N ALA A 23 4.30 -0.20 -0.94
CA ALA A 23 4.38 0.12 0.46
C ALA A 23 5.42 1.24 0.65
N PHE A 24 5.03 2.33 1.28
CA PHE A 24 5.86 3.52 1.46
C PHE A 24 5.76 4.07 2.89
N ASP A 25 6.91 4.41 3.47
CA ASP A 25 7.03 5.22 4.67
C ASP A 25 8.28 6.11 4.56
N GLY A 26 8.11 7.42 4.53
CA GLY A 26 9.23 8.34 4.32
C GLY A 26 8.83 9.80 4.36
N LEU A 27 9.83 10.69 4.27
CA LEU A 27 9.60 12.12 4.11
C LEU A 27 9.38 12.43 2.63
N ILE A 28 8.35 13.22 2.34
CA ILE A 28 8.07 13.78 1.02
C ILE A 28 8.22 15.29 1.13
N LYS A 29 8.80 15.88 0.09
CA LYS A 29 8.93 17.33 -0.06
C LYS A 29 7.98 17.80 -1.15
N GLU A 30 7.12 18.76 -0.81
CA GLU A 30 6.24 19.44 -1.77
C GLU A 30 6.99 20.53 -2.55
N GLU A 31 6.39 21.03 -3.63
CA GLU A 31 6.98 22.04 -4.50
C GLU A 31 7.27 23.37 -3.77
N ASP A 32 6.48 23.70 -2.74
CA ASP A 32 6.67 24.88 -1.89
C ASP A 32 7.80 24.72 -0.85
N GLY A 33 8.43 23.53 -0.80
CA GLY A 33 9.50 23.19 0.12
C GLY A 33 9.03 22.58 1.43
N THR A 34 7.73 22.42 1.66
CA THR A 34 7.16 21.77 2.85
C THR A 34 7.53 20.30 2.88
N GLU A 35 8.07 19.83 4.00
CA GLU A 35 8.39 18.42 4.23
C GLU A 35 7.41 17.78 5.20
N TYR A 36 6.86 16.61 4.84
CA TYR A 36 5.97 15.85 5.71
C TYR A 36 6.21 14.35 5.57
N ARG A 37 5.93 13.61 6.65
CA ARG A 37 5.97 12.14 6.63
C ARG A 37 4.72 11.60 5.95
N SER A 38 4.92 10.77 4.94
CA SER A 38 3.86 10.05 4.25
C SER A 38 4.04 8.55 4.49
N THR A 39 2.97 7.89 4.92
CA THR A 39 2.94 6.46 5.22
C THR A 39 1.70 5.86 4.57
N PHE A 40 1.87 4.94 3.62
CA PHE A 40 0.75 4.34 2.90
C PHE A 40 1.05 2.98 2.27
N LEU A 41 -0.02 2.24 1.99
CA LEU A 41 -0.06 1.09 1.10
C LEU A 41 -0.96 1.43 -0.09
N GLN A 42 -0.53 1.15 -1.32
CA GLN A 42 -1.31 1.38 -2.53
C GLN A 42 -1.39 0.11 -3.35
N VAL A 43 -2.60 -0.26 -3.78
CA VAL A 43 -2.83 -1.32 -4.77
C VAL A 43 -3.32 -0.65 -6.05
N ALA A 44 -2.80 -1.08 -7.19
CA ALA A 44 -3.18 -0.58 -8.50
C ALA A 44 -3.37 -1.73 -9.49
N ASP A 45 -4.21 -1.50 -10.48
CA ASP A 45 -4.38 -2.34 -11.67
C ASP A 45 -4.46 -1.45 -12.93
N CYS A 46 -4.84 -2.01 -14.07
CA CYS A 46 -4.97 -1.27 -15.32
C CYS A 46 -6.13 -0.25 -15.34
N PHE A 47 -7.08 -0.34 -14.41
CA PHE A 47 -8.25 0.54 -14.34
C PHE A 47 -8.11 1.65 -13.30
N GLY A 48 -7.43 1.39 -12.20
CA GLY A 48 -7.33 2.35 -11.12
C GLY A 48 -6.33 1.99 -10.03
N LYS A 49 -6.30 2.85 -9.01
CA LYS A 49 -5.48 2.65 -7.82
C LYS A 49 -6.22 3.10 -6.57
N VAL A 50 -6.05 2.33 -5.50
CA VAL A 50 -6.57 2.65 -4.17
C VAL A 50 -5.42 2.74 -3.18
N LYS A 51 -5.47 3.74 -2.30
CA LYS A 51 -4.44 4.00 -1.30
C LYS A 51 -5.01 3.90 0.10
N LEU A 52 -4.52 2.94 0.88
CA LEU A 52 -4.67 2.90 2.33
C LEU A 52 -3.56 3.76 2.94
N HIS A 53 -3.88 5.01 3.27
CA HIS A 53 -2.93 5.94 3.89
C HIS A 53 -3.08 5.94 5.41
N LYS A 54 -2.01 6.25 6.13
CA LYS A 54 -2.08 6.60 7.54
C LYS A 54 -2.71 7.99 7.64
N SER A 55 -3.91 8.08 8.18
CA SER A 55 -4.56 9.36 8.42
C SER A 55 -3.79 10.19 9.45
N CYS A 56 -4.05 11.50 9.48
CA CYS A 56 -3.56 12.37 10.54
C CYS A 56 -4.13 11.99 11.92
N TYR A 57 -5.27 11.28 11.95
CA TYR A 57 -5.89 10.79 13.17
C TYR A 57 -5.37 9.42 13.63
N ASP A 58 -4.54 8.74 12.83
CA ASP A 58 -4.01 7.42 13.17
C ASP A 58 -2.64 7.51 13.86
N THR A 59 -2.42 6.67 14.87
CA THR A 59 -1.07 6.31 15.32
C THR A 59 -0.39 5.34 14.34
N ILE A 60 0.89 5.03 14.53
CA ILE A 60 1.55 3.99 13.72
C ILE A 60 0.96 2.62 14.05
N GLU A 61 0.63 2.39 15.33
CA GLU A 61 0.00 1.19 15.84
C GLU A 61 -1.36 0.97 15.16
N ASP A 62 -2.20 2.02 15.09
CA ASP A 62 -3.50 1.96 14.39
C ASP A 62 -3.33 1.57 12.92
N PHE A 63 -2.33 2.14 12.25
CA PHE A 63 -2.06 1.84 10.84
C PHE A 63 -1.56 0.40 10.64
N VAL A 64 -0.69 -0.06 11.53
CA VAL A 64 -0.24 -1.46 11.55
C VAL A 64 -1.42 -2.41 11.75
N ASP A 65 -2.34 -2.09 12.66
CA ASP A 65 -3.51 -2.93 12.90
C ASP A 65 -4.51 -2.90 11.73
N LYS A 66 -4.68 -1.77 11.04
CA LYS A 66 -5.41 -1.70 9.76
C LYS A 66 -4.80 -2.65 8.72
N MET A 67 -3.48 -2.64 8.57
CA MET A 67 -2.79 -3.54 7.63
C MET A 67 -2.92 -5.02 8.03
N LYS A 68 -2.86 -5.36 9.33
CA LYS A 68 -3.10 -6.73 9.80
C LYS A 68 -4.53 -7.21 9.51
N ARG A 69 -5.54 -6.35 9.69
CA ARG A 69 -6.94 -6.66 9.36
C ARG A 69 -7.12 -6.87 7.86
N LEU A 70 -6.54 -5.98 7.04
CA LEU A 70 -6.52 -6.16 5.57
C LEU A 70 -5.93 -7.51 5.19
N ARG A 71 -4.77 -7.87 5.76
CA ARG A 71 -4.11 -9.17 5.51
C ARG A 71 -5.01 -10.35 5.90
N SER A 72 -5.71 -10.29 7.04
CA SER A 72 -6.63 -11.35 7.48
C SER A 72 -7.72 -11.59 6.44
N VAL A 73 -8.40 -10.52 6.02
CA VAL A 73 -9.49 -10.59 5.02
C VAL A 73 -8.96 -11.10 3.68
N LEU A 74 -7.78 -10.67 3.25
CA LEU A 74 -7.14 -11.17 2.03
C LEU A 74 -6.85 -12.67 2.11
N ASN A 75 -6.30 -13.14 3.24
CA ASN A 75 -6.03 -14.56 3.45
C ASN A 75 -7.33 -15.39 3.42
N GLU A 76 -8.37 -14.94 4.13
CA GLU A 76 -9.69 -15.61 4.12
C GLU A 76 -10.29 -15.69 2.71
N PHE A 77 -10.11 -14.64 1.90
CA PHE A 77 -10.59 -14.64 0.51
C PHE A 77 -9.78 -15.58 -0.38
N ILE A 78 -8.46 -15.66 -0.20
CA ILE A 78 -7.60 -16.64 -0.90
C ILE A 78 -8.04 -18.06 -0.55
N GLU A 79 -8.16 -18.37 0.74
CA GLU A 79 -8.62 -19.68 1.22
C GLU A 79 -10.01 -20.04 0.70
N HIS A 80 -10.89 -19.06 0.47
CA HIS A 80 -12.18 -19.29 -0.17
C HIS A 80 -12.04 -19.68 -1.65
N LEU A 81 -11.11 -19.06 -2.39
CA LEU A 81 -10.89 -19.30 -3.83
C LEU A 81 -10.08 -20.56 -4.14
N GLU A 82 -9.27 -21.07 -3.19
CA GLU A 82 -8.44 -22.27 -3.36
C GLU A 82 -9.18 -23.60 -3.11
N LYS A 83 -10.48 -23.55 -2.79
CA LYS A 83 -11.35 -24.74 -2.61
C LYS A 83 -11.79 -25.33 -3.94
#